data_AF-G4YWM4-F1
#
_entry.id   AF-G4YWM4-F1
#
_cell.length_a   1.000
_cell.length_b   1.000
_cell.length_c   1.000
_cell.angle_alpha   90.00
_cell.angle_beta   90.00
_cell.angle_gamma   90.00
#
_symmetry.space_group_name_H-M   'P 1'
#
loop_
_entity.id
_entity.type
_entity.pdbx_description
1 polymer ?
#
loop_
_entity_poly.entity_id
_entity_poly.type
_entity_poly.pdbx_seq_one_letter_code
_entity_poly.pdbx_strand_id
1 'polypeptide(L)' 'TGKTPLHYCVQEGGLLVTDLLLARGADINLEDSDGSTPVKRVLQRADLNVLQLFLN' A
#
# COMPACT_ATOMS: atom_id res chain seq x y z
N THR A 1 -10.58 2.06 -12.44
CA THR A 1 -10.07 1.34 -11.25
C THR A 1 -9.15 2.20 -10.41
N GLY A 2 -8.35 3.15 -10.95
CA GLY A 2 -7.58 4.14 -10.17
C GLY A 2 -6.47 3.56 -9.27
N LYS A 3 -6.44 2.25 -9.09
CA LYS A 3 -5.51 1.53 -8.22
C LYS A 3 -4.09 1.60 -8.76
N THR A 4 -3.19 2.10 -7.93
CA THR A 4 -1.73 2.01 -8.09
C THR A 4 -1.22 0.60 -7.77
N PRO A 5 0.01 0.24 -8.17
CA PRO A 5 0.61 -1.04 -7.77
C PRO A 5 0.58 -1.28 -6.25
N LEU A 6 0.77 -0.24 -5.43
CA LEU A 6 0.68 -0.33 -3.97
C LEU A 6 -0.72 -0.75 -3.47
N HIS A 7 -1.81 -0.39 -4.14
CA HIS A 7 -3.15 -0.87 -3.76
C HIS A 7 -3.26 -2.39 -3.86
N TYR A 8 -2.57 -3.00 -4.82
CA TYR A 8 -2.60 -4.45 -5.05
C TYR A 8 -1.64 -5.18 -4.10
N CYS A 9 -0.44 -4.66 -3.86
CA CYS A 9 0.54 -5.29 -2.96
C CYS A 9 0.01 -5.46 -1.53
N VAL A 10 -0.78 -4.48 -1.06
CA VAL A 10 -1.43 -4.48 0.24
C VAL A 10 -2.54 -5.54 0.34
N GLN A 11 -3.20 -5.91 -0.77
CA GLN A 11 -4.22 -6.96 -0.75
C GLN A 11 -3.63 -8.37 -0.60
N GLU A 12 -2.43 -8.59 -1.15
CA GLU A 12 -1.80 -9.91 -1.23
C GLU A 12 -0.72 -10.16 -0.15
N GLY A 13 -0.44 -9.17 0.73
CA GLY A 13 0.59 -9.30 1.79
C GLY A 13 2.02 -9.33 1.26
N GLY A 14 2.25 -8.76 0.08
CA GLY A 14 3.53 -8.84 -0.64
C GLY A 14 4.61 -7.91 -0.11
N LEU A 15 5.16 -8.16 1.08
CA LEU A 15 6.16 -7.32 1.76
C LEU A 15 7.33 -6.91 0.86
N LEU A 16 7.92 -7.87 0.12
CA LEU A 16 9.07 -7.60 -0.74
C LEU A 16 8.74 -6.64 -1.89
N VAL A 17 7.54 -6.76 -2.45
CA VAL A 17 7.09 -5.90 -3.56
C VAL A 17 6.70 -4.53 -3.03
N THR A 18 6.05 -4.48 -1.87
CA THR A 18 5.75 -3.23 -1.17
C THR A 18 7.03 -2.44 -0.89
N ASP A 19 8.04 -3.07 -0.29
CA ASP A 19 9.32 -2.44 0.03
C ASP A 19 10.02 -1.90 -1.23
N LEU A 20 10.06 -2.69 -2.32
CA LEU A 20 10.60 -2.25 -3.60
C LEU A 20 9.88 -1.02 -4.16
N LEU A 21 8.55 -0.97 -4.08
CA LEU A 21 7.77 0.15 -4.58
C LEU A 21 8.01 1.42 -3.75
N LEU A 22 8.04 1.29 -2.42
CA LEU A 22 8.35 2.41 -1.52
C LEU A 22 9.77 2.95 -1.76
N ALA A 23 10.76 2.06 -1.93
CA ALA A 23 12.14 2.43 -2.27
C ALA A 23 12.26 3.16 -3.61
N ARG A 24 11.25 3.07 -4.50
CA ARG A 24 11.17 3.80 -5.78
C ARG A 24 10.30 5.05 -5.69
N GLY A 25 9.88 5.46 -4.50
CA GLY A 25 9.10 6.67 -4.26
C GLY A 25 7.63 6.53 -4.62
N ALA A 26 7.07 5.32 -4.56
CA ALA A 26 5.63 5.13 -4.75
C ALA A 26 4.84 5.87 -3.65
N ASP A 27 3.84 6.64 -4.07
CA ASP A 27 3.01 7.44 -3.16
C ASP A 27 1.91 6.60 -2.49
N ILE A 28 1.95 6.56 -1.16
CA ILE A 28 1.03 5.83 -0.29
C ILE A 28 -0.32 6.55 -0.09
N ASN A 29 -0.44 7.80 -0.55
CA ASN A 29 -1.61 8.67 -0.38
C ASN A 29 -2.46 8.81 -1.64
N LEU A 30 -2.05 8.22 -2.76
CA LEU A 30 -2.84 8.26 -3.99
C LEU A 30 -4.17 7.52 -3.82
N GLU A 31 -5.26 8.20 -4.15
CA GLU A 31 -6.61 7.63 -4.08
C GLU A 31 -6.95 6.87 -5.36
N ASP A 32 -7.54 5.68 -5.20
CA ASP A 32 -8.19 4.96 -6.29
C ASP A 32 -9.56 5.58 -6.65
N SER A 33 -10.27 4.97 -7.60
CA SER A 33 -11.58 5.47 -8.04
C SER A 33 -12.65 5.49 -6.95
N ASP A 34 -12.42 4.81 -5.82
CA ASP A 34 -13.32 4.74 -4.68
C ASP A 34 -12.89 5.69 -3.53
N GLY A 35 -11.86 6.52 -3.73
CA GLY A 35 -11.29 7.37 -2.68
C GLY A 35 -10.44 6.60 -1.66
N SER A 36 -10.09 5.34 -1.95
CA SER A 36 -9.26 4.51 -1.08
C SER A 36 -7.79 4.75 -1.39
N THR A 37 -6.95 4.85 -0.36
CA THR A 37 -5.49 4.91 -0.53
C THR A 37 -4.87 3.55 -0.19
N PRO A 38 -3.63 3.26 -0.63
CA PRO A 38 -2.90 2.07 -0.18
C PRO A 38 -2.85 1.97 1.35
N VAL A 39 -2.58 3.08 2.05
CA VAL A 39 -2.50 3.07 3.52
C VAL A 39 -3.86 2.81 4.17
N LYS A 40 -4.98 3.34 3.64
CA LYS A 40 -6.33 3.01 4.14
C LYS A 40 -6.59 1.50 4.03
N ARG A 41 -6.14 0.84 2.96
CA ARG A 41 -6.28 -0.63 2.80
C ARG A 41 -5.42 -1.43 3.76
N VAL A 42 -4.20 -0.98 4.08
CA VAL A 42 -3.34 -1.62 5.09
C VAL A 42 -4.03 -1.61 6.46
N LEU A 43 -4.55 -0.44 6.85
CA LEU A 43 -5.22 -0.24 8.14
C LEU A 43 -6.49 -1.09 8.25
N GLN A 44 -7.30 -1.17 7.19
CA GLN A 44 -8.52 -1.99 7.16
C GLN A 44 -8.24 -3.49 7.35
N ARG A 45 -7.07 -3.97 6.90
CA ARG A 45 -6.67 -5.38 7.03
C ARG A 45 -5.93 -5.68 8.33
N ALA A 46 -5.59 -4.65 9.12
CA ALA A 46 -4.72 -4.75 10.28
C ALA A 46 -3.37 -5.44 9.97
N ASP A 47 -2.83 -5.22 8.77
CA ASP A 47 -1.55 -5.80 8.34
C ASP A 47 -0.39 -4.98 8.90
N LEU A 48 0.02 -5.31 10.13
CA LEU A 48 1.07 -4.61 10.85
C LEU A 48 2.44 -4.71 10.16
N ASN A 49 2.70 -5.77 9.41
CA ASN A 49 3.98 -5.96 8.72
C ASN A 49 4.12 -4.96 7.57
N VAL A 50 3.07 -4.80 6.76
CA VAL A 50 3.03 -3.81 5.68
C VAL A 50 2.96 -2.39 6.25
N LEU A 51 2.20 -2.20 7.34
CA LEU A 51 2.14 -0.90 8.02
C LEU A 51 3.51 -0.44 8.50
N GLN A 52 4.33 -1.35 9.03
CA GLN A 52 5.68 -1.02 9.45
C GLN A 52 6.56 -0.55 8.30
N LEU A 53 6.39 -1.10 7.08
CA LEU A 53 7.10 -0.61 5.90
C LEU A 53 6.69 0.82 5.52
N PHE A 54 5.45 1.23 5.79
CA PHE A 54 4.96 2.58 5.49
C PHE A 54 5.41 3.63 6.52
N LEU A 55 5.83 3.19 7.71
CA LEU A 55 6.24 4.05 8.82
C LEU A 55 7.76 4.15 8.98
N ASN A 56 8.52 3.28 8.31
CA ASN A 56 9.97 3.35 8.21
C ASN A 56 10.41 4.48 7.27
#